data_AF-A0A953WU17-F1
#
_entry.id   AF-A0A953WU17-F1
#
_cell.length_a   1.000
_cell.length_b   1.000
_cell.length_c   1.000
_cell.angle_alpha   90.00
_cell.angle_beta   90.00
_cell.angle_gamma   90.00
#
_symmetry.space_group_name_H-M   'P 1'
#
loop_
_entity.id
_entity.type
_entity.pdbx_description
1 polymer ?
#
loop_
_entity_poly.entity_id
_entity_poly.type
_entity_poly.pdbx_seq_one_letter_code
_entity_poly.pdbx_strand_id
1 'polypeptide(L)'
;MIRISAPDTAEMGEIVEVKAMIQHPMETGYRRDAKGDVIPRNIIKQFRCAYGGNTVFEATFFPGIAANPFLAFCLRATRTGPIEFSWTDQHGETWSETRQLTVS
;
A
#
# COMPACT_ATOMS: atom_id res chain seq x y z
N MET A 1 8.21 -4.17 -6.97
CA MET A 1 7.00 -4.80 -7.56
C MET A 1 5.81 -4.58 -6.64
N ILE A 2 4.67 -4.17 -7.18
CA ILE A 2 3.39 -4.07 -6.44
C ILE A 2 2.53 -5.30 -6.76
N ARG A 3 1.81 -5.82 -5.76
CA ARG A 3 0.76 -6.83 -5.93
C ARG A 3 -0.52 -6.35 -5.25
N ILE A 4 -1.61 -6.36 -6.00
CA ILE A 4 -2.95 -6.04 -5.53
C ILE A 4 -3.85 -7.25 -5.72
N SER A 5 -4.62 -7.57 -4.70
CA SER A 5 -5.79 -8.45 -4.80
C SER A 5 -7.01 -7.66 -4.34
N ALA A 6 -7.90 -7.39 -5.30
CA ALA A 6 -9.18 -6.72 -5.13
C ALA A 6 -10.12 -7.32 -6.19
N PRO A 7 -11.44 -7.37 -5.95
CA PRO A 7 -12.37 -7.85 -6.96
C PRO A 7 -12.48 -6.86 -8.12
N ASP A 8 -12.72 -7.38 -9.33
CA ASP A 8 -12.99 -6.57 -10.52
C ASP A 8 -14.46 -6.08 -10.57
N THR A 9 -15.34 -6.74 -9.80
CA THR A 9 -16.79 -6.50 -9.76
C THR A 9 -17.34 -6.59 -8.33
N ALA A 10 -18.34 -5.77 -7.99
CA ALA A 10 -19.05 -5.82 -6.71
C ALA A 10 -20.49 -5.29 -6.83
N GLU A 11 -21.38 -5.65 -5.91
CA GLU A 11 -22.72 -5.05 -5.82
C GLU A 11 -22.67 -3.65 -5.19
N MET A 12 -23.60 -2.77 -5.56
CA MET A 12 -23.71 -1.46 -4.92
C MET A 12 -23.92 -1.59 -3.40
N GLY A 13 -22.98 -1.08 -2.63
CA GLY A 13 -22.98 -1.09 -1.18
C GLY A 13 -22.22 -2.26 -0.55
N GLU A 14 -21.74 -3.21 -1.34
CA GLU A 14 -20.96 -4.36 -0.88
C GLU A 14 -19.66 -3.92 -0.18
N ILE A 15 -19.27 -4.64 0.87
CA ILE A 15 -17.97 -4.47 1.53
C ILE A 15 -16.99 -5.47 0.92
N VAL A 16 -15.97 -4.96 0.23
CA VAL A 16 -14.96 -5.79 -0.43
C VAL A 16 -13.63 -5.72 0.30
N GLU A 17 -12.96 -6.86 0.41
CA GLU A 17 -11.60 -6.94 0.95
C GLU A 17 -10.59 -6.57 -0.13
N VAL A 18 -9.62 -5.72 0.25
CA VAL A 18 -8.51 -5.31 -0.60
C VAL A 18 -7.21 -5.65 0.11
N LYS A 19 -6.33 -6.32 -0.63
CA LYS A 19 -4.98 -6.70 -0.19
C LYS A 19 -3.96 -6.01 -1.07
N ALA A 20 -3.03 -5.30 -0.46
CA ALA A 20 -2.01 -4.53 -1.15
C ALA A 20 -0.64 -4.86 -0.57
N MET A 21 0.32 -5.16 -1.45
CA MET A 21 1.70 -5.48 -1.07
C MET A 21 2.69 -4.78 -2.00
N ILE A 22 3.78 -4.27 -1.44
CA ILE A 22 4.91 -3.76 -2.21
C ILE A 22 6.19 -4.50 -1.79
N GLN A 23 6.99 -4.92 -2.77
CA GLN A 23 8.32 -5.46 -2.52
C GLN A 23 9.27 -4.33 -2.10
N HIS A 24 9.68 -4.33 -0.84
CA HIS A 24 10.56 -3.30 -0.27
C HIS A 24 11.30 -3.86 0.97
N PRO A 25 12.60 -3.55 1.16
CA PRO A 25 13.40 -4.13 2.26
C PRO A 25 12.95 -3.68 3.66
N MET A 26 12.40 -2.47 3.79
CA MET A 26 12.02 -1.86 5.09
C MET A 26 13.17 -1.87 6.10
N GLU A 27 14.35 -1.43 5.66
CA GLU A 27 15.52 -1.36 6.53
C GLU A 27 15.29 -0.33 7.65
N THR A 28 15.33 -0.79 8.89
CA THR A 28 14.94 -0.01 10.07
C THR A 28 15.95 1.07 10.45
N GLY A 29 17.21 0.89 10.06
CA GLY A 29 18.32 1.72 10.51
C GLY A 29 18.97 1.22 11.80
N TYR A 30 18.52 0.09 12.36
CA TYR A 30 19.07 -0.49 13.60
C TYR A 30 20.05 -1.64 13.36
N ARG A 31 20.07 -2.20 12.15
CA ARG A 31 21.00 -3.27 11.78
C ARG A 31 22.41 -2.72 11.56
N ARG A 32 23.39 -3.58 11.82
CA ARG A 32 24.80 -3.34 11.49
C ARG A 32 25.26 -4.34 10.44
N ASP A 33 26.20 -3.93 9.61
CA ASP A 33 26.86 -4.81 8.65
C ASP A 33 27.97 -5.63 9.31
N ALA A 34 28.69 -6.44 8.52
CA ALA A 34 29.78 -7.29 8.99
C ALA A 34 31.00 -6.51 9.52
N LYS A 35 31.14 -5.23 9.17
CA LYS A 35 32.20 -4.33 9.65
C LYS A 35 31.77 -3.60 10.93
N GLY A 36 30.50 -3.74 11.34
CA GLY A 36 29.94 -3.07 12.50
C GLY A 36 29.31 -1.71 12.16
N ASP A 37 29.29 -1.30 10.90
CA ASP A 37 28.73 -0.03 10.47
C ASP A 37 27.19 -0.08 10.47
N VAL A 38 26.55 1.04 10.82
CA VAL A 38 25.07 1.12 10.82
C VAL A 38 24.57 1.12 9.39
N ILE A 39 23.63 0.22 9.08
CA ILE A 39 22.95 0.21 7.79
C ILE A 39 21.94 1.37 7.79
N PRO A 40 21.99 2.31 6.83
CA PRO A 40 21.05 3.44 6.80
C PRO A 40 19.60 2.97 6.72
N ARG A 41 18.72 3.67 7.43
CA ARG A 41 17.28 3.44 7.33
C ARG A 41 16.82 3.59 5.89
N ASN A 42 15.97 2.68 5.43
CA ASN A 42 15.27 2.77 4.16
C ASN A 42 13.88 2.13 4.30
N ILE A 43 12.85 2.94 4.51
CA ILE A 43 11.46 2.49 4.69
C ILE A 43 10.50 3.20 3.74
N ILE A 44 9.43 2.49 3.36
CA ILE A 44 8.20 3.14 2.92
C ILE A 44 7.63 3.93 4.09
N LYS A 45 7.13 5.15 3.82
CA LYS A 45 6.57 6.06 4.82
C LYS A 45 5.07 6.15 4.76
N GLN A 46 4.48 6.11 3.57
CA GLN A 46 3.05 6.29 3.39
C GLN A 46 2.50 5.26 2.41
N PHE A 47 1.29 4.80 2.69
CA PHE A 47 0.42 4.12 1.75
C PHE A 47 -0.91 4.84 1.70
N ARG A 48 -1.44 5.04 0.50
CA ARG A 48 -2.76 5.64 0.26
C ARG A 48 -3.53 4.81 -0.75
N CYS A 49 -4.80 4.59 -0.47
CA CYS A 49 -5.78 4.02 -1.38
C CYS A 49 -6.88 5.06 -1.64
N ALA A 50 -7.07 5.42 -2.90
CA ALA A 50 -8.14 6.31 -3.33
C ALA A 50 -9.15 5.55 -4.21
N TYR A 51 -10.43 5.84 -4.05
CA TYR A 51 -11.50 5.24 -4.83
C TYR A 51 -12.40 6.34 -5.41
N GLY A 52 -12.38 6.44 -6.74
CA GLY A 52 -12.97 7.58 -7.45
C GLY A 52 -12.42 8.93 -6.96
N GLY A 53 -11.11 9.05 -6.72
CA GLY A 53 -10.47 10.28 -6.29
C GLY A 53 -10.61 10.64 -4.79
N ASN A 54 -11.42 9.91 -4.02
CA ASN A 54 -11.52 10.10 -2.58
C ASN A 54 -10.62 9.10 -1.84
N THR A 55 -9.88 9.55 -0.83
CA THR A 55 -9.08 8.64 0.02
C THR A 55 -10.00 7.77 0.86
N VAL A 56 -9.89 6.46 0.69
CA VAL A 56 -10.67 5.47 1.45
C VAL A 56 -9.83 4.75 2.50
N PHE A 57 -8.51 4.73 2.33
CA PHE A 57 -7.58 4.19 3.32
C PHE A 57 -6.24 4.91 3.23
N GLU A 58 -5.63 5.19 4.37
CA GLU A 58 -4.29 5.74 4.46
C GLU A 58 -3.55 5.10 5.65
N ALA A 59 -2.26 4.81 5.48
CA ALA A 59 -1.39 4.33 6.54
C ALA A 59 -0.05 5.07 6.52
N THR A 60 0.42 5.44 7.71
CA THR A 60 1.78 5.91 7.93
C THR A 60 2.61 4.79 8.52
N PHE A 61 3.77 4.53 7.93
CA PHE A 61 4.68 3.48 8.36
C PHE A 61 5.88 4.03 9.13
N PHE A 62 6.32 3.23 10.09
CA PHE A 62 7.45 3.50 10.96
C PHE A 62 8.40 2.30 10.98
N PRO A 63 9.65 2.47 11.47
CA PRO A 63 10.52 1.34 11.77
C PRO A 63 9.79 0.33 12.67
N GLY A 64 9.62 -0.90 12.19
CA GLY A 64 8.80 -1.94 12.85
C GLY A 64 7.85 -2.67 11.90
N ILE A 65 7.54 -2.07 10.75
CA ILE A 65 6.85 -2.77 9.66
C ILE A 65 7.83 -3.73 8.98
N ALA A 66 7.41 -4.98 8.78
CA ALA A 66 8.21 -6.02 8.15
C ALA A 66 8.56 -5.69 6.69
N ALA A 67 9.65 -6.31 6.20
CA ALA A 67 9.97 -6.31 4.78
C ALA A 67 8.79 -6.82 3.94
N ASN A 68 8.64 -6.26 2.74
CA ASN A 68 7.49 -6.43 1.87
C ASN A 68 6.16 -6.05 2.56
N PRO A 69 5.95 -4.76 2.89
CA PRO A 69 4.74 -4.32 3.59
C PRO A 69 3.47 -4.85 2.92
N PHE A 70 2.63 -5.50 3.72
CA PHE A 70 1.34 -6.04 3.33
C PHE A 70 0.23 -5.39 4.16
N LEU A 71 -0.83 -4.95 3.49
CA LEU A 71 -2.04 -4.41 4.10
C LEU A 71 -3.25 -5.17 3.60
N ALA A 72 -4.16 -5.50 4.51
CA ALA A 72 -5.51 -5.97 4.21
C ALA A 72 -6.51 -5.03 4.89
N PHE A 73 -7.44 -4.50 4.11
CA PHE A 73 -8.47 -3.58 4.58
C PHE A 73 -9.73 -3.74 3.74
N CYS A 74 -10.84 -3.17 4.20
CA CYS A 74 -12.10 -3.22 3.46
C CYS A 74 -12.45 -1.84 2.91
N LEU A 75 -13.11 -1.82 1.76
CA LEU A 75 -13.78 -0.62 1.24
C LEU A 75 -15.22 -0.96 0.84
N ARG A 76 -16.08 0.05 0.81
CA ARG A 76 -17.46 -0.10 0.33
C ARG A 76 -17.51 0.24 -1.15
N ALA A 77 -18.03 -0.66 -1.97
CA ALA A 77 -18.29 -0.43 -3.38
C ALA A 77 -19.47 0.54 -3.53
N THR A 78 -19.23 1.76 -4.01
CA THR A 78 -20.29 2.78 -4.13
C THR A 78 -20.55 3.21 -5.56
N ARG A 79 -19.59 2.99 -6.47
CA ARG A 79 -19.69 3.35 -7.89
C ARG A 79 -18.65 2.65 -8.76
N THR A 80 -18.95 2.43 -10.03
CA THR A 80 -17.92 2.02 -10.99
C THR A 80 -16.81 3.07 -11.05
N GLY A 81 -15.56 2.66 -10.95
CA GLY A 81 -14.43 3.58 -11.00
C GLY A 81 -13.08 2.98 -10.63
N PRO A 82 -12.00 3.77 -10.78
CA PRO A 82 -10.66 3.35 -10.44
C PRO A 82 -10.47 3.31 -8.92
N ILE A 83 -9.70 2.31 -8.49
CA ILE A 83 -9.06 2.22 -7.18
C ILE A 83 -7.57 2.42 -7.40
N GLU A 84 -7.03 3.49 -6.84
CA GLU A 84 -5.65 3.94 -7.01
C GLU A 84 -4.88 3.66 -5.72
N PHE A 85 -3.75 2.97 -5.86
CA PHE A 85 -2.88 2.60 -4.75
C PHE A 85 -1.55 3.31 -4.93
N SER A 86 -1.05 3.96 -3.88
CA SER A 86 0.26 4.64 -3.91
C SER A 86 1.04 4.38 -2.64
N TRP A 87 2.34 4.14 -2.80
CA TRP A 87 3.32 4.06 -1.71
C TRP A 87 4.37 5.13 -1.93
N THR A 88 4.77 5.81 -0.86
CA THR A 88 5.85 6.80 -0.89
C THR A 88 6.89 6.47 0.17
N ASP A 89 8.17 6.45 -0.21
CA ASP A 89 9.26 6.21 0.71
C ASP A 89 9.76 7.47 1.43
N GLN A 90 10.73 7.28 2.31
CA GLN A 90 11.37 8.36 3.06
C GLN A 90 12.21 9.33 2.21
N HIS A 91 12.50 8.99 0.95
CA HIS A 91 13.23 9.82 -0.01
C HIS A 91 12.28 10.54 -0.97
N GLY A 92 10.97 10.29 -0.87
CA GLY A 92 9.94 10.85 -1.74
C GLY A 92 9.71 10.03 -3.02
N GLU A 93 10.39 8.91 -3.21
CA GLU A 93 10.13 8.01 -4.32
C GLU A 93 8.74 7.40 -4.14
N THR A 94 7.99 7.34 -5.24
CA THR A 94 6.59 6.91 -5.23
C THR A 94 6.36 5.80 -6.25
N TRP A 95 5.59 4.80 -5.85
CA TRP A 95 5.11 3.73 -6.72
C TRP A 95 3.59 3.68 -6.65
N SER A 96 2.95 3.43 -7.78
CA SER A 96 1.50 3.37 -7.87
C SER A 96 1.01 2.21 -8.73
N GLU A 97 -0.18 1.73 -8.43
CA GLU A 97 -0.92 0.75 -9.22
C GLU A 97 -2.39 1.19 -9.27
N THR A 98 -3.09 0.92 -10.37
CA THR A 98 -4.54 1.18 -10.48
C THR A 98 -5.28 -0.11 -10.83
N ARG A 99 -6.45 -0.29 -10.22
CA ARG A 99 -7.42 -1.34 -10.56
C ARG A 99 -8.77 -0.71 -10.85
N GLN A 100 -9.54 -1.36 -11.71
CA GLN A 100 -10.90 -0.93 -12.03
C GLN A 100 -11.88 -1.77 -11.21
N LEU A 101 -12.80 -1.13 -10.50
CA LEU A 101 -13.94 -1.80 -9.89
C LEU A 101 -15.20 -1.46 -10.68
N THR A 102 -15.93 -2.48 -11.12
CA THR A 102 -17.25 -2.35 -11.73
C THR A 102 -18.31 -2.61 -10.68
N VAL A 103 -19.24 -1.68 -10.49
CA VAL A 103 -20.34 -1.80 -9.54
C VAL A 103 -21.64 -1.98 -10.29
N SER A 104 -22.38 -3.05 -9.95
CA SER A 104 -23.71 -3.38 -10.49
C SER A 104 -24.84 -3.09 -9.51
#